data_AF-A0A7C8ETF3-F1
#
_entry.id   AF-A0A7C8ETF3-F1
#
_cell.length_a   1.000
_cell.length_b   1.000
_cell.length_c   1.000
_cell.angle_alpha   90.00
_cell.angle_beta   90.00
_cell.angle_gamma   90.00
#
_symmetry.space_group_name_H-M   'P 1'
#
loop_
_entity.id
_entity.type
_entity.pdbx_description
1 polymer ?
#
loop_
_entity_poly.entity_id
_entity_poly.type
_entity_poly.pdbx_seq_one_letter_code
_entity_poly.pdbx_strand_id
1 'polypeptide(L)' 'MRSKQAAGIPVAASDAHPAIKKMAKIILSRAGGEGVVRELTDIILKAGK' A
#
# COMPACT_ATOMS: atom_id res chain seq x y z
N MET A 1 -12.54 -8.34 7.87
CA MET A 1 -11.73 -7.45 7.01
C MET A 1 -11.91 -5.97 7.40
N ARG A 2 -11.65 -5.59 8.66
CA ARG A 2 -11.91 -4.22 9.19
C ARG A 2 -10.68 -3.28 9.13
N SER A 3 -9.47 -3.82 9.06
CA SER A 3 -8.23 -3.04 9.23
C SER A 3 -8.01 -1.96 8.17
N LYS A 4 -8.42 -2.19 6.92
CA LYS A 4 -8.21 -1.25 5.81
C LYS A 4 -8.99 0.06 5.93
N GLN A 5 -10.10 0.06 6.67
CA GLN A 5 -10.91 1.25 6.89
C GLN A 5 -10.48 2.03 8.13
N ALA A 6 -9.76 1.38 9.05
CA ALA A 6 -9.25 2.02 10.27
C ALA A 6 -7.90 2.72 10.07
N ALA A 7 -7.11 2.31 9.08
CA ALA A 7 -5.84 2.95 8.77
C ALA A 7 -6.06 4.35 8.18
N GLY A 8 -5.33 5.36 8.66
CA GLY A 8 -5.42 6.73 8.13
C GLY A 8 -5.05 6.83 6.64
N ILE A 9 -4.11 5.99 6.19
CA ILE A 9 -3.68 5.88 4.79
C ILE A 9 -3.66 4.39 4.40
N PRO A 10 -4.75 3.85 3.84
CA PRO A 10 -4.75 2.49 3.33
C PRO A 10 -3.95 2.39 2.03
N VAL A 11 -3.01 1.44 2.00
CA VAL A 11 -2.13 1.15 0.86
C VAL A 11 -2.34 -0.28 0.39
N ALA A 12 -2.23 -0.51 -0.92
CA ALA A 12 -2.36 -1.84 -1.53
C ALA A 12 -1.19 -2.15 -2.48
N ALA A 13 -0.77 -3.41 -2.53
CA ALA A 13 0.16 -3.93 -3.52
C ALA A 13 -0.45 -3.97 -4.94
N SER A 14 0.39 -4.08 -5.97
CA SER A 14 -0.07 -4.12 -7.36
C SER A 14 -0.87 -5.39 -7.71
N ASP A 15 -0.66 -6.49 -7.00
CA ASP A 15 -1.37 -7.77 -7.13
C ASP A 15 -2.54 -7.91 -6.15
N ALA A 16 -2.83 -6.87 -5.36
CA ALA A 16 -3.92 -6.93 -4.38
C ALA A 16 -5.29 -7.18 -5.06
N HIS A 17 -6.13 -7.97 -4.39
CA HIS A 17 -7.48 -8.27 -4.85
C HIS A 17 -8.27 -6.99 -5.22
N PRO A 18 -9.08 -6.97 -6.31
CA PRO A 18 -9.74 -5.75 -6.78
C PRO A 18 -10.54 -4.99 -5.73
N ALA A 19 -11.24 -5.71 -4.84
CA ALA A 19 -11.97 -5.09 -3.73
C ALA A 19 -11.08 -4.27 -2.79
N ILE A 20 -9.80 -4.63 -2.65
CA ILE A 20 -8.81 -3.92 -1.83
C ILE A 20 -8.31 -2.68 -2.53
N LYS A 21 -8.00 -2.79 -3.83
CA LYS A 21 -7.56 -1.65 -4.65
C LYS A 21 -8.60 -0.53 -4.65
N LYS A 22 -9.90 -0.87 -4.73
CA LYS A 22 -11.00 0.10 -4.67
C LYS A 22 -11.05 0.91 -3.37
N MET A 23 -10.51 0.39 -2.27
CA MET A 23 -10.50 1.06 -0.97
C MET A 23 -9.14 1.69 -0.62
N ALA A 24 -8.10 1.44 -1.43
CA ALA A 24 -6.77 1.94 -1.17
C ALA A 24 -6.62 3.38 -1.67
N LYS A 25 -5.95 4.23 -0.89
CA LYS A 25 -5.57 5.58 -1.32
C LYS A 25 -4.32 5.55 -2.21
N ILE A 26 -3.45 4.57 -1.98
CA ILE A 26 -2.21 4.37 -2.74
C ILE A 26 -2.16 2.92 -3.19
N ILE A 27 -1.91 2.73 -4.49
CA ILE A 27 -1.61 1.42 -5.07
C ILE A 27 -0.15 1.45 -5.49
N LEU A 28 0.64 0.54 -4.94
CA LEU A 28 2.05 0.40 -5.21
C LEU A 28 2.28 -0.33 -6.54
N SER A 29 3.47 -0.18 -7.10
CA SER A 29 3.86 -0.81 -8.36
C SER A 29 4.30 -2.26 -8.19
N ARG A 30 4.90 -2.61 -7.05
CA ARG A 30 5.41 -3.97 -6.77
C ARG A 30 4.35 -4.88 -6.17
N ALA A 31 4.42 -6.16 -6.54
CA ALA A 31 3.57 -7.22 -6.01
C ALA A 31 3.99 -7.64 -4.60
N GLY A 32 3.10 -8.34 -3.89
CA GLY A 32 3.39 -8.96 -2.61
C GLY A 32 4.64 -9.85 -2.66
N GLY A 33 5.59 -9.65 -1.75
CA GLY A 33 6.86 -10.41 -1.72
C GLY A 33 7.95 -9.87 -2.64
N GLU A 34 7.65 -9.02 -3.62
CA GLU A 34 8.62 -8.48 -4.58
C GLU A 34 9.21 -7.12 -4.14
N GLY A 35 9.31 -6.90 -2.84
CA GLY A 35 9.79 -5.63 -2.29
C GLY A 35 8.72 -4.53 -2.19
N VAL A 36 7.44 -4.88 -2.15
CA VAL A 36 6.33 -3.95 -1.89
C VAL A 36 6.52 -3.13 -0.60
N VAL A 37 7.06 -3.74 0.46
CA VAL A 37 7.35 -3.03 1.71
C VAL A 37 8.51 -2.05 1.52
N ARG A 38 9.54 -2.41 0.74
CA ARG A 38 10.67 -1.52 0.44
C ARG A 38 10.19 -0.26 -0.29
N GLU A 39 9.40 -0.43 -1.35
CA GLU A 39 8.81 0.69 -2.09
C GLU A 39 8.01 1.61 -1.17
N LEU A 40 7.15 1.05 -0.31
CA LEU A 40 6.39 1.85 0.65
C LEU A 40 7.30 2.59 1.64
N THR A 41 8.31 1.92 2.20
CA THR A 41 9.25 2.56 3.13
C THR A 41 10.05 3.67 2.46
N ASP A 42 10.43 3.51 1.19
CA ASP A 42 11.17 4.53 0.46
C ASP A 42 10.32 5.79 0.24
N ILE A 43 9.02 5.63 -0.03
CA ILE A 43 8.07 6.75 -0.14
C ILE A 43 7.97 7.49 1.19
N ILE A 44 7.76 6.77 2.30
CA ILE A 44 7.61 7.36 3.64
C ILE A 44 8.88 8.10 4.06
N LEU A 45 10.04 7.47 3.89
CA LEU A 45 11.34 8.05 4.28
C LEU A 45 11.73 9.25 3.41
N LYS A 46 11.33 9.28 2.14
CA LYS A 46 11.51 10.46 1.27
C LYS A 46 10.59 11.61 1.67
N ALA A 47 9.36 11.31 2.07
CA ALA A 47 8.37 12.32 2.48
C ALA A 47 8.63 12.89 3.88
N GLY A 48 9.33 12.14 4.75
CA GLY A 48 9.70 12.57 6.10
C GLY A 48 10.99 13.39 6.19
N LYS A 49 11.60 13.74 5.05
CA LYS A 49 12.70 14.71 4.94
C LYS A 49 12.14 16.05 4.47
#